data_AF-A0A946V484-F1
#
_entry.id   AF-A0A946V484-F1
#
_cell.length_a   1.000
_cell.length_b   1.000
_cell.length_c   1.000
_cell.angle_alpha   90.00
_cell.angle_beta   90.00
_cell.angle_gamma   90.00
#
_symmetry.space_group_name_H-M   'P 1'
#
loop_
_entity.id
_entity.type
_entity.pdbx_description
1 polymer ?
#
loop_
_entity_poly.entity_id
_entity_poly.type
_entity_poly.pdbx_seq_one_letter_code
_entity_poly.pdbx_strand_id
1 'polypeptide(L)'
;MPLAANAPGHEIGASRRSALIVLAACCLFVLPSQASAGTAYGIYDARTLAMGGASVASANNDNAQFYNSALLAFNEEVEEKTRDSRFLFPLLIPQLSESAITIEELAQDDPTGSISRAIRDFNAAPDATNAQLVIDATSILDDALADLDGQDIFSDIYFGLAVSEPGQLQGAGFFFGARVLAGGQSDVVAVDLDLLAAYEEGLTFIASGGAQGVAHPELFDANGALVNPVNDFESSVSAVGVVLTEAGVAMSRQIELFGQPLAAGLSFKVQRIDTFEDSERVVDDRISVRRNNEYDADVNFDVGLVREFGERWRLGLAVKDIIPHNYDTALGTVVRLRPRARIGVAYQAGPVQVAADADLTQNQALGSE
;
A
#
# COMPACT_ATOMS: atom_id res chain seq x y z
N MET A 1 -15.04 -29.16 77.38
CA MET A 1 -14.47 -27.81 77.19
C MET A 1 -12.95 -27.93 77.24
N PRO A 2 -12.17 -27.28 76.36
CA PRO A 2 -12.39 -27.07 74.92
C PRO A 2 -11.13 -27.34 74.04
N LEU A 3 -11.37 -27.34 72.71
CA LEU A 3 -10.58 -26.88 71.54
C LEU A 3 -9.03 -27.01 71.48
N ALA A 4 -8.52 -27.56 70.36
CA ALA A 4 -8.06 -26.76 69.20
C ALA A 4 -7.63 -27.65 68.00
N ALA A 5 -7.89 -27.14 66.80
CA ALA A 5 -7.63 -27.75 65.50
C ALA A 5 -6.30 -27.29 64.88
N ASN A 6 -5.69 -28.08 63.97
CA ASN A 6 -5.31 -27.58 62.65
C ASN A 6 -4.96 -28.70 61.64
N ALA A 7 -5.31 -28.46 60.38
CA ALA A 7 -5.26 -29.36 59.21
C ALA A 7 -3.90 -29.29 58.45
N PRO A 8 -3.65 -30.16 57.45
CA PRO A 8 -2.33 -30.37 56.84
C PRO A 8 -2.04 -29.43 55.65
N GLY A 9 -0.76 -29.10 55.46
CA GLY A 9 -0.24 -28.33 54.33
C GLY A 9 -0.21 -29.12 53.02
N HIS A 10 -0.63 -28.45 51.95
CA HIS A 10 -0.61 -28.94 50.58
C HIS A 10 0.49 -28.17 49.83
N GLU A 11 1.57 -28.83 49.43
CA GLU A 11 2.58 -28.24 48.53
C GLU A 11 2.22 -28.54 47.07
N ILE A 12 2.06 -27.47 46.30
CA ILE A 12 1.79 -27.42 44.87
C ILE A 12 3.14 -27.21 44.17
N GLY A 13 3.51 -28.07 43.22
CA GLY A 13 4.81 -27.94 42.59
C GLY A 13 5.06 -28.72 41.30
N ALA A 14 4.11 -28.80 40.37
CA ALA A 14 4.39 -29.33 39.02
C ALA A 14 3.36 -28.91 37.96
N SER A 15 3.42 -27.69 37.42
CA SER A 15 2.73 -27.38 36.15
C SER A 15 3.33 -26.28 35.27
N ARG A 16 4.44 -25.64 35.66
CA ARG A 16 5.02 -24.51 34.89
C ARG A 16 5.97 -24.90 33.75
N ARG A 17 6.28 -26.17 33.52
CA ARG A 17 7.29 -26.58 32.51
C ARG A 17 6.70 -27.00 31.15
N SER A 18 5.39 -27.17 31.04
CA SER A 18 4.78 -27.68 29.79
C SER A 18 4.35 -26.59 28.81
N ALA A 19 4.30 -25.32 29.23
CA ALA A 19 3.88 -24.21 28.37
C ALA A 19 4.98 -23.68 27.44
N LEU A 20 6.26 -23.92 27.74
CA LEU A 20 7.37 -23.46 26.89
C LEU A 20 7.64 -24.35 25.67
N ILE A 21 7.18 -25.61 25.68
CA ILE A 21 7.50 -26.56 24.60
C ILE A 21 6.54 -26.42 23.41
N VAL A 22 5.34 -25.87 23.61
CA VAL A 22 4.37 -25.65 22.52
C VAL A 22 4.71 -24.41 21.69
N LEU A 23 5.39 -23.41 22.26
CA LEU A 23 5.79 -22.19 21.55
C LEU A 23 6.98 -22.40 20.58
N ALA A 24 7.76 -23.47 20.77
CA ALA A 24 8.95 -23.74 19.96
C ALA A 24 8.68 -24.55 18.68
N ALA A 25 7.46 -25.13 18.52
CA ALA A 25 7.14 -26.01 17.40
C ALA A 25 6.59 -25.28 16.16
N CYS A 26 6.31 -23.98 16.23
CA CYS A 26 5.79 -23.19 15.10
C CYS A 26 6.86 -22.50 14.24
N CYS A 27 8.15 -22.66 14.53
CA CYS A 27 9.22 -21.88 13.87
C CYS A 27 10.02 -22.61 12.77
N LEU A 28 9.59 -23.78 12.27
CA LEU A 28 10.32 -24.47 11.19
C LEU A 28 9.42 -24.86 10.01
N PHE A 29 9.09 -23.87 9.19
CA PHE A 29 8.88 -24.05 7.74
C PHE A 29 9.35 -22.78 7.02
N VAL A 30 10.67 -22.64 6.83
CA VAL A 30 11.22 -21.68 5.86
C VAL A 30 11.19 -22.39 4.50
N LEU A 31 10.13 -22.15 3.73
CA LEU A 31 10.12 -22.49 2.32
C LEU A 31 10.91 -21.41 1.56
N PRO A 32 11.78 -21.78 0.60
CA PRO A 32 12.38 -20.80 -0.29
C PRO A 32 11.32 -20.30 -1.27
N SER A 33 10.78 -19.10 -1.06
CA SER A 33 9.94 -18.41 -2.04
C SER A 33 10.80 -17.44 -2.83
N GLN A 34 10.80 -17.62 -4.16
CA GLN A 34 11.45 -16.72 -5.10
C GLN A 34 10.81 -15.33 -5.03
N ALA A 35 11.64 -14.30 -5.26
CA ALA A 35 11.20 -12.93 -5.44
C ALA A 35 10.14 -12.85 -6.56
N SER A 36 9.01 -12.20 -6.28
CA SER A 36 8.06 -11.73 -7.31
C SER A 36 7.07 -10.75 -6.69
N ALA A 37 6.64 -9.77 -7.48
CA ALA A 37 5.64 -8.75 -7.16
C ALA A 37 4.41 -9.31 -6.41
N GLY A 38 4.11 -8.75 -5.22
CA GLY A 38 2.99 -9.14 -4.35
C GLY A 38 2.05 -7.98 -4.04
N THR A 39 1.04 -8.20 -3.21
CA THR A 39 0.11 -7.14 -2.79
C THR A 39 0.18 -6.92 -1.28
N ALA A 40 0.21 -5.65 -0.86
CA ALA A 40 0.21 -5.30 0.57
C ALA A 40 -1.06 -5.80 1.27
N TYR A 41 -0.99 -6.12 2.57
CA TYR A 41 -2.13 -6.63 3.37
C TYR A 41 -3.39 -5.75 3.27
N GLY A 42 -3.18 -4.43 3.18
CA GLY A 42 -4.20 -3.43 2.90
C GLY A 42 -4.66 -2.67 4.14
N ILE A 43 -4.96 -1.40 3.92
CA ILE A 43 -5.53 -0.50 4.91
C ILE A 43 -6.89 -0.06 4.37
N TYR A 44 -7.92 -0.36 5.17
CA TYR A 44 -9.32 -0.27 4.80
C TYR A 44 -10.10 0.65 5.75
N ASP A 45 -9.44 1.45 6.59
CA ASP A 45 -10.05 2.50 7.40
C ASP A 45 -9.00 3.47 7.99
N ALA A 46 -9.45 4.66 8.38
CA ALA A 46 -8.58 5.73 8.87
C ALA A 46 -7.95 5.43 10.25
N ARG A 47 -8.61 4.65 11.11
CA ARG A 47 -8.03 4.28 12.42
C ARG A 47 -6.88 3.32 12.23
N THR A 48 -7.03 2.30 11.38
CA THR A 48 -5.95 1.38 11.06
C THR A 48 -4.79 2.09 10.36
N LEU A 49 -5.09 3.05 9.46
CA LEU A 49 -4.07 3.90 8.85
C LEU A 49 -3.26 4.66 9.92
N ALA A 50 -3.94 5.30 10.86
CA ALA A 50 -3.30 6.01 11.98
C ALA A 50 -2.52 5.09 12.94
N MET A 51 -2.84 3.79 12.96
CA MET A 51 -2.14 2.75 13.73
C MET A 51 -1.01 2.07 12.94
N GLY A 52 -0.64 2.60 11.76
CA GLY A 52 0.44 2.03 10.93
C GLY A 52 0.10 0.65 10.35
N GLY A 53 -1.18 0.35 10.14
CA GLY A 53 -1.63 -0.92 9.55
C GLY A 53 -1.90 -2.05 10.55
N ALA A 54 -1.66 -1.85 11.85
CA ALA A 54 -1.93 -2.85 12.88
C ALA A 54 -3.44 -3.02 13.08
N SER A 55 -3.96 -4.20 12.71
CA SER A 55 -5.40 -4.45 12.57
C SER A 55 -5.83 -5.88 12.91
N VAL A 56 -4.97 -6.90 12.79
CA VAL A 56 -5.41 -8.31 12.88
C VAL A 56 -6.02 -8.68 14.23
N ALA A 57 -5.51 -8.07 15.30
CA ALA A 57 -6.09 -8.19 16.65
C ALA A 57 -6.81 -6.91 17.11
N SER A 58 -6.36 -5.74 16.67
CA SER A 58 -6.83 -4.43 17.16
C SER A 58 -8.10 -3.91 16.50
N ALA A 59 -8.43 -4.42 15.31
CA ALA A 59 -9.65 -4.05 14.60
C ALA A 59 -10.90 -4.31 15.47
N ASN A 60 -11.97 -3.60 15.15
CA ASN A 60 -13.24 -3.69 15.84
C ASN A 60 -14.27 -4.37 14.94
N ASN A 61 -15.50 -4.44 15.44
CA ASN A 61 -16.58 -5.15 14.78
C ASN A 61 -17.07 -4.42 13.52
N ASP A 62 -16.71 -3.14 13.34
CA ASP A 62 -17.12 -2.30 12.21
C ASP A 62 -16.29 -2.62 10.96
N ASN A 63 -15.02 -2.98 11.13
CA ASN A 63 -14.07 -3.24 10.05
C ASN A 63 -13.50 -4.68 10.05
N ALA A 64 -13.98 -5.54 10.95
CA ALA A 64 -13.57 -6.94 11.10
C ALA A 64 -13.57 -7.71 9.77
N GLN A 65 -14.59 -7.51 8.93
CA GLN A 65 -14.69 -8.19 7.63
C GLN A 65 -13.52 -7.90 6.68
N PHE A 66 -12.86 -6.75 6.82
CA PHE A 66 -11.71 -6.38 5.99
C PHE A 66 -10.40 -6.95 6.53
N TYR A 67 -10.22 -7.02 7.85
CA TYR A 67 -8.93 -7.39 8.45
C TYR A 67 -8.90 -8.82 9.01
N ASN A 68 -9.91 -9.20 9.79
CA ASN A 68 -10.01 -10.50 10.45
C ASN A 68 -11.47 -10.78 10.84
N SER A 69 -12.16 -11.60 10.05
CA SER A 69 -13.59 -11.87 10.25
C SER A 69 -13.91 -12.50 11.61
N ALA A 70 -12.94 -13.15 12.28
CA ALA A 70 -13.16 -13.71 13.61
C ALA A 70 -13.51 -12.65 14.67
N LEU A 71 -13.17 -11.38 14.43
CA LEU A 71 -13.51 -10.27 15.32
C LEU A 71 -15.02 -10.01 15.40
N LEU A 72 -15.80 -10.43 14.40
CA LEU A 72 -17.27 -10.30 14.40
C LEU A 72 -17.95 -11.09 15.53
N ALA A 73 -17.28 -12.08 16.12
CA ALA A 73 -17.82 -12.90 17.21
C ALA A 73 -17.59 -12.27 18.60
N PHE A 74 -16.85 -11.16 18.68
CA PHE A 74 -16.61 -10.42 19.93
C PHE A 74 -17.55 -9.22 20.04
N ASN A 75 -18.82 -9.48 20.34
CA ASN A 75 -19.74 -8.46 20.85
C ASN A 75 -20.14 -8.82 22.29
N GLU A 76 -20.24 -7.82 23.16
CA GLU A 76 -20.67 -8.00 24.55
C GLU A 76 -22.15 -8.43 24.63
N GLU A 77 -22.95 -8.16 23.59
CA GLU A 77 -24.40 -8.36 23.56
C GLU A 77 -24.85 -9.48 22.60
N VAL A 78 -25.88 -10.24 23.00
CA VAL A 78 -26.45 -11.36 22.23
C VAL A 78 -27.22 -10.83 21.01
N GLU A 79 -26.92 -11.35 19.82
CA GLU A 79 -27.50 -10.95 18.51
C GLU A 79 -29.04 -10.87 18.52
N GLU A 80 -29.73 -11.83 19.18
CA GLU A 80 -31.21 -11.85 19.26
C GLU A 80 -31.81 -10.72 20.13
N LYS A 81 -31.00 -9.94 20.84
CA LYS A 81 -31.45 -8.89 21.77
C LYS A 81 -31.09 -7.46 21.36
N THR A 82 -30.32 -7.28 20.27
CA THR A 82 -29.83 -5.97 19.86
C THR A 82 -30.12 -5.65 18.39
N ARG A 83 -29.96 -4.36 18.04
CA ARG A 83 -29.93 -3.84 16.67
C ARG A 83 -28.54 -3.25 16.45
N ASP A 84 -27.52 -4.09 16.56
CA ASP A 84 -26.12 -3.66 16.58
C ASP A 84 -25.49 -3.60 15.19
N SER A 85 -26.31 -3.59 14.15
CA SER A 85 -25.88 -3.39 12.77
C SER A 85 -24.88 -2.24 12.69
N ARG A 86 -23.69 -2.54 12.19
CA ARG A 86 -22.64 -1.58 11.90
C ARG A 86 -22.63 -1.32 10.41
N PHE A 87 -22.44 -0.06 10.08
CA PHE A 87 -22.54 0.46 8.73
C PHE A 87 -21.31 1.30 8.45
N LEU A 88 -20.61 0.95 7.39
CA LEU A 88 -19.42 1.65 6.94
C LEU A 88 -19.67 2.05 5.49
N PHE A 89 -20.16 3.27 5.24
CA PHE A 89 -20.43 3.75 3.88
C PHE A 89 -20.44 5.29 3.74
N PRO A 90 -19.92 5.82 2.61
CA PRO A 90 -18.81 5.30 1.81
C PRO A 90 -17.47 5.57 2.50
N LEU A 91 -16.50 4.68 2.29
CA LEU A 91 -15.13 4.88 2.75
C LEU A 91 -14.19 5.04 1.56
N LEU A 92 -13.27 6.00 1.66
CA LEU A 92 -12.17 6.21 0.72
C LEU A 92 -10.87 6.38 1.52
N ILE A 93 -9.88 5.55 1.23
CA ILE A 93 -8.54 5.57 1.85
C ILE A 93 -7.49 5.62 0.73
N PRO A 94 -6.99 6.81 0.38
CA PRO A 94 -5.86 6.95 -0.53
C PRO A 94 -4.53 6.91 0.24
N GLN A 95 -3.57 6.14 -0.26
CA GLN A 95 -2.18 6.10 0.21
C GLN A 95 -1.28 6.22 -1.01
N LEU A 96 -0.55 7.32 -1.13
CA LEU A 96 0.28 7.63 -2.30
C LEU A 96 1.69 7.97 -1.82
N SER A 97 2.69 7.54 -2.58
CA SER A 97 4.06 8.07 -2.48
C SER A 97 4.14 9.50 -3.03
N GLU A 98 5.16 10.26 -2.60
CA GLU A 98 5.47 11.56 -3.19
C GLU A 98 5.78 11.40 -4.68
N SER A 99 6.61 10.42 -5.07
CA SER A 99 6.93 10.12 -6.47
C SER A 99 5.71 9.78 -7.34
N ALA A 100 4.68 9.12 -6.79
CA ALA A 100 3.44 8.89 -7.53
C ALA A 100 2.67 10.19 -7.78
N ILE A 101 2.75 11.17 -6.87
CA ILE A 101 2.15 12.50 -7.07
C ILE A 101 2.96 13.26 -8.13
N THR A 102 4.29 13.26 -8.04
CA THR A 102 5.18 13.90 -9.03
C THR A 102 4.92 13.38 -10.45
N ILE A 103 4.73 12.07 -10.64
CA ILE A 103 4.40 11.50 -11.96
C ILE A 103 3.06 12.02 -12.50
N GLU A 104 2.05 12.14 -11.64
CA GLU A 104 0.75 12.68 -12.03
C GLU A 104 0.88 14.16 -12.42
N GLU A 105 1.69 14.94 -11.70
CA GLU A 105 1.98 16.34 -12.02
C GLU A 105 2.72 16.47 -13.37
N LEU A 106 3.75 15.65 -13.60
CA LEU A 106 4.47 15.58 -14.89
C LEU A 106 3.53 15.28 -16.06
N ALA A 107 2.56 14.38 -15.86
CA ALA A 107 1.57 14.01 -16.87
C ALA A 107 0.55 15.12 -17.17
N GLN A 108 0.24 15.96 -16.18
CA GLN A 108 -0.75 17.03 -16.30
C GLN A 108 -0.14 18.33 -16.85
N ASP A 109 1.08 18.66 -16.44
CA ASP A 109 1.67 19.99 -16.66
C ASP A 109 2.55 20.09 -17.92
N ASP A 110 2.91 18.97 -18.56
CA ASP A 110 3.71 18.94 -19.80
C ASP A 110 4.98 19.83 -19.68
N PRO A 111 5.90 19.52 -18.76
CA PRO A 111 7.10 20.34 -18.54
C PRO A 111 8.00 20.36 -19.78
N THR A 112 8.04 19.28 -20.56
CA THR A 112 8.86 19.17 -21.77
C THR A 112 8.32 20.06 -22.89
N GLY A 113 7.00 20.14 -23.05
CA GLY A 113 6.36 21.12 -23.92
C GLY A 113 6.56 22.54 -23.39
N SER A 114 6.58 22.76 -22.08
CA SER A 114 6.90 24.07 -21.49
C SER A 114 8.31 24.53 -21.80
N ILE A 115 9.31 23.65 -21.66
CA ILE A 115 10.70 23.89 -22.09
C ILE A 115 10.75 24.21 -23.58
N SER A 116 10.09 23.39 -24.42
CA SER A 116 10.05 23.61 -25.87
C SER A 116 9.43 24.95 -26.28
N ARG A 117 8.41 25.41 -25.55
CA ARG A 117 7.78 26.73 -25.75
C ARG A 117 8.72 27.85 -25.33
N ALA A 118 9.31 27.77 -24.14
CA ALA A 118 10.25 28.78 -23.62
C ALA A 118 11.48 28.94 -24.53
N ILE A 119 12.07 27.84 -24.99
CA ILE A 119 13.23 27.87 -25.90
C ILE A 119 12.86 28.52 -27.24
N ARG A 120 11.64 28.28 -27.75
CA ARG A 120 11.17 28.93 -28.99
C ARG A 120 11.05 30.43 -28.82
N ASP A 121 10.52 30.88 -27.69
CA ASP A 121 10.35 32.31 -27.39
C ASP A 121 11.72 32.99 -27.19
N PHE A 122 12.65 32.31 -26.50
CA PHE A 122 14.03 32.76 -26.37
C PHE A 122 14.73 32.87 -27.73
N ASN A 123 14.60 31.87 -28.60
CA ASN A 123 15.20 31.92 -29.94
C ASN A 123 14.58 33.01 -30.83
N ALA A 124 13.31 33.37 -30.60
CA ALA A 124 12.67 34.48 -31.30
C ALA A 124 13.14 35.86 -30.78
N ALA A 125 13.42 35.97 -29.49
CA ALA A 125 13.95 37.17 -28.84
C ALA A 125 14.89 36.79 -27.68
N PRO A 126 16.22 36.73 -27.90
CA PRO A 126 17.17 36.26 -26.90
C PRO A 126 17.52 37.38 -25.92
N ASP A 127 16.61 37.63 -24.99
CA ASP A 127 16.75 38.63 -23.92
C ASP A 127 16.66 37.99 -22.52
N ALA A 128 16.90 38.80 -21.50
CA ALA A 128 16.91 38.33 -20.11
C ALA A 128 15.54 37.81 -19.63
N THR A 129 14.44 38.33 -20.19
CA THR A 129 13.09 37.89 -19.81
C THR A 129 12.83 36.49 -20.36
N ASN A 130 13.12 36.25 -21.64
CA ASN A 130 12.92 34.92 -22.21
C ASN A 130 13.95 33.91 -21.72
N ALA A 131 15.17 34.35 -21.34
CA ALA A 131 16.13 33.49 -20.66
C ALA A 131 15.56 32.98 -19.32
N GLN A 132 14.90 33.85 -18.55
CA GLN A 132 14.25 33.47 -17.29
C GLN A 132 13.13 32.45 -17.51
N LEU A 133 12.33 32.59 -18.57
CA LEU A 133 11.28 31.61 -18.89
C LEU A 133 11.85 30.20 -19.17
N VAL A 134 13.02 30.11 -19.78
CA VAL A 134 13.70 28.82 -19.98
C VAL A 134 14.16 28.25 -18.65
N ILE A 135 14.78 29.06 -17.78
CA ILE A 135 15.21 28.64 -16.42
C ILE A 135 14.02 28.11 -15.62
N ASP A 136 12.91 28.86 -15.60
CA ASP A 136 11.72 28.48 -14.84
C ASP A 136 11.13 27.17 -15.37
N ALA A 137 11.14 26.96 -16.69
CA ALA A 137 10.64 25.73 -17.30
C ALA A 137 11.56 24.52 -17.07
N THR A 138 12.89 24.70 -17.09
CA THR A 138 13.85 23.62 -16.82
C THR A 138 13.85 23.22 -15.35
N SER A 139 13.75 24.19 -14.43
CA SER A 139 13.75 23.94 -12.98
C SER A 139 12.56 23.10 -12.53
N ILE A 140 11.38 23.26 -13.17
CA ILE A 140 10.22 22.40 -12.89
C ILE A 140 10.53 20.92 -13.21
N LEU A 141 11.21 20.66 -14.33
CA LEU A 141 11.58 19.29 -14.70
C LEU A 141 12.72 18.77 -13.84
N ASP A 142 13.70 19.61 -13.50
CA ASP A 142 14.83 19.24 -12.62
C ASP A 142 14.34 18.84 -11.23
N ASP A 143 13.49 19.66 -10.60
CA ASP A 143 12.87 19.36 -9.30
C ASP A 143 12.08 18.05 -9.35
N ALA A 144 11.29 17.84 -10.42
CA ALA A 144 10.51 16.62 -10.58
C ALA A 144 11.40 15.38 -10.79
N LEU A 145 12.48 15.47 -11.55
CA LEU A 145 13.43 14.36 -11.71
C LEU A 145 14.18 14.08 -10.40
N ALA A 146 14.54 15.10 -9.62
CA ALA A 146 15.15 14.94 -8.31
C ALA A 146 14.21 14.24 -7.30
N ASP A 147 12.92 14.54 -7.32
CA ASP A 147 11.90 13.87 -6.50
C ASP A 147 11.64 12.40 -6.91
N LEU A 148 12.01 12.04 -8.14
CA LEU A 148 11.92 10.68 -8.65
C LEU A 148 13.21 9.87 -8.44
N ASP A 149 14.37 10.52 -8.29
CA ASP A 149 15.65 9.80 -8.23
C ASP A 149 15.73 8.83 -7.04
N GLY A 150 15.92 7.55 -7.35
CA GLY A 150 16.07 6.47 -6.38
C GLY A 150 14.85 6.19 -5.50
N GLN A 151 13.66 6.70 -5.86
CA GLN A 151 12.43 6.50 -5.09
C GLN A 151 11.57 5.36 -5.66
N ASP A 152 10.91 4.62 -4.76
CA ASP A 152 9.88 3.65 -5.15
C ASP A 152 8.55 4.39 -5.39
N ILE A 153 7.91 4.07 -6.51
CA ILE A 153 6.58 4.61 -6.83
C ILE A 153 5.56 3.62 -6.30
N PHE A 154 4.64 4.09 -5.46
CA PHE A 154 3.48 3.29 -5.04
C PHE A 154 2.21 4.13 -4.90
N SER A 155 1.08 3.47 -5.17
CA SER A 155 -0.28 3.97 -4.95
C SER A 155 -1.19 2.84 -4.48
N ASP A 156 -1.93 3.07 -3.39
CA ASP A 156 -2.93 2.15 -2.82
C ASP A 156 -4.19 2.95 -2.44
N ILE A 157 -5.21 2.86 -3.29
CA ILE A 157 -6.47 3.56 -3.11
C ILE A 157 -7.56 2.53 -2.87
N TYR A 158 -8.19 2.60 -1.70
CA TYR A 158 -9.32 1.75 -1.35
C TYR A 158 -10.62 2.54 -1.28
N PHE A 159 -11.64 2.05 -1.98
CA PHE A 159 -13.03 2.44 -1.80
C PHE A 159 -13.82 1.25 -1.26
N GLY A 160 -14.63 1.46 -0.23
CA GLY A 160 -15.36 0.35 0.39
C GLY A 160 -16.69 0.73 1.00
N LEU A 161 -17.53 -0.29 1.09
CA LEU A 161 -18.76 -0.27 1.87
C LEU A 161 -18.97 -1.61 2.57
N ALA A 162 -19.46 -1.56 3.79
CA ALA A 162 -19.77 -2.76 4.55
C ALA A 162 -20.98 -2.57 5.46
N VAL A 163 -21.66 -3.68 5.68
CA VAL A 163 -22.65 -3.86 6.73
C VAL A 163 -22.29 -5.11 7.51
N SER A 164 -22.24 -5.03 8.83
CA SER A 164 -22.02 -6.18 9.69
C SER A 164 -23.04 -6.21 10.82
N GLU A 165 -23.43 -7.42 11.21
CA GLU A 165 -24.15 -7.68 12.44
C GLU A 165 -23.22 -8.50 13.34
N PRO A 166 -22.49 -7.84 14.26
CA PRO A 166 -21.68 -8.54 15.23
C PRO A 166 -22.55 -9.02 16.40
N GLY A 167 -22.30 -10.23 16.89
CA GLY A 167 -23.06 -10.82 17.98
C GLY A 167 -22.18 -11.55 18.98
N GLN A 168 -22.72 -11.80 20.17
CA GLN A 168 -22.05 -12.61 21.17
C GLN A 168 -21.91 -14.04 20.64
N LEU A 169 -20.66 -14.51 20.46
CA LEU A 169 -20.28 -15.84 19.97
C LEU A 169 -20.49 -16.10 18.47
N GLN A 170 -21.16 -15.23 17.73
CA GLN A 170 -21.33 -15.35 16.27
C GLN A 170 -21.59 -13.99 15.66
N GLY A 171 -21.20 -13.79 14.41
CA GLY A 171 -21.48 -12.56 13.69
C GLY A 171 -21.25 -12.74 12.21
N ALA A 172 -21.90 -11.89 11.41
CA ALA A 172 -21.78 -11.93 9.96
C ALA A 172 -21.71 -10.53 9.39
N GLY A 173 -21.21 -10.41 8.16
CA GLY A 173 -21.19 -9.14 7.45
C GLY A 173 -21.09 -9.33 5.96
N PHE A 174 -21.59 -8.35 5.23
CA PHE A 174 -21.40 -8.19 3.80
C PHE A 174 -20.47 -7.01 3.56
N PHE A 175 -19.56 -7.15 2.59
CA PHE A 175 -18.73 -6.05 2.15
C PHE A 175 -18.59 -6.04 0.63
N PHE A 176 -18.38 -4.84 0.13
CA PHE A 176 -17.98 -4.58 -1.23
C PHE A 176 -16.82 -3.58 -1.20
N GLY A 177 -15.79 -3.85 -1.98
CA GLY A 177 -14.59 -3.03 -2.04
C GLY A 177 -14.03 -2.95 -3.45
N ALA A 178 -13.48 -1.80 -3.80
CA ALA A 178 -12.64 -1.63 -4.97
C ALA A 178 -11.30 -1.08 -4.49
N ARG A 179 -10.20 -1.72 -4.88
CA ARG A 179 -8.84 -1.33 -4.50
C ARG A 179 -7.99 -1.18 -5.73
N VAL A 180 -7.36 -0.03 -5.90
CA VAL A 180 -6.35 0.20 -6.93
C VAL A 180 -5.00 0.07 -6.25
N LEU A 181 -4.15 -0.80 -6.78
CA LEU A 181 -2.75 -0.95 -6.39
C LEU A 181 -1.90 -0.69 -7.62
N ALA A 182 -1.00 0.27 -7.52
CA ALA A 182 0.02 0.50 -8.53
C ALA A 182 1.38 0.60 -7.85
N GLY A 183 2.41 0.09 -8.53
CA GLY A 183 3.79 0.24 -8.11
C GLY A 183 4.70 0.31 -9.32
N GLY A 184 5.88 0.88 -9.12
CA GLY A 184 6.79 1.16 -10.21
C GLY A 184 8.14 1.65 -9.73
N GLN A 185 9.02 1.87 -10.69
CA GLN A 185 10.33 2.44 -10.46
C GLN A 185 10.62 3.54 -11.48
N SER A 186 11.24 4.60 -11.00
CA SER A 186 11.87 5.65 -11.79
C SER A 186 13.35 5.33 -12.00
N ASP A 187 13.81 5.49 -13.23
CA ASP A 187 15.23 5.46 -13.60
C ASP A 187 15.61 6.85 -14.09
N VAL A 188 16.20 7.65 -13.19
CA VAL A 188 16.64 9.01 -13.47
C VAL A 188 18.12 8.96 -13.81
N VAL A 189 18.46 9.37 -15.03
CA VAL A 189 19.84 9.29 -15.51
C VAL A 189 20.56 10.60 -15.20
N ALA A 190 21.75 10.50 -14.59
CA ALA A 190 22.56 11.67 -14.22
C ALA A 190 22.86 12.63 -15.40
N VAL A 191 22.89 12.10 -16.63
CA VAL A 191 23.09 12.91 -17.85
C VAL A 191 21.97 13.93 -18.06
N ASP A 192 20.73 13.60 -17.70
CA ASP A 192 19.58 14.48 -17.85
C ASP A 192 19.61 15.60 -16.81
N LEU A 193 19.96 15.27 -15.57
CA LEU A 193 20.15 16.26 -14.50
C LEU A 193 21.31 17.22 -14.82
N ASP A 194 22.45 16.68 -15.28
CA ASP A 194 23.59 17.50 -15.70
C ASP A 194 23.23 18.41 -16.90
N LEU A 195 22.39 17.92 -17.81
CA LEU A 195 21.89 18.70 -18.95
C LEU A 195 20.99 19.84 -18.48
N LEU A 196 20.00 19.57 -17.62
CA LEU A 196 19.11 20.60 -17.08
C LEU A 196 19.89 21.66 -16.31
N ALA A 197 20.84 21.25 -15.45
CA ALA A 197 21.72 22.16 -14.75
C ALA A 197 22.54 23.05 -15.70
N ALA A 198 23.05 22.50 -16.82
CA ALA A 198 23.75 23.30 -17.82
C ALA A 198 22.85 24.35 -18.49
N TYR A 199 21.59 24.02 -18.79
CA TYR A 199 20.61 25.02 -19.28
C TYR A 199 20.37 26.11 -18.24
N GLU A 200 20.16 25.76 -16.98
CA GLU A 200 19.93 26.74 -15.92
C GLU A 200 21.13 27.66 -15.69
N GLU A 201 22.34 27.12 -15.61
CA GLU A 201 23.57 27.90 -15.46
C GLU A 201 23.81 28.80 -16.70
N GLY A 202 23.60 28.25 -17.90
CA GLY A 202 23.78 28.94 -19.18
C GLY A 202 22.81 30.10 -19.38
N LEU A 203 21.54 29.88 -19.07
CA LEU A 203 20.52 30.90 -19.22
C LEU A 203 20.57 31.92 -18.07
N THR A 204 21.01 31.53 -16.87
CA THR A 204 21.32 32.47 -15.79
C THR A 204 22.44 33.43 -16.18
N PHE A 205 23.45 32.95 -16.89
CA PHE A 205 24.50 33.79 -17.46
C PHE A 205 23.95 34.83 -18.42
N ILE A 206 23.01 34.46 -19.28
CA ILE A 206 22.38 35.38 -20.23
C ILE A 206 21.44 36.37 -19.51
N ALA A 207 20.58 35.87 -18.62
CA ALA A 207 19.60 36.67 -17.88
C ALA A 207 20.27 37.74 -17.00
N SER A 208 21.40 37.41 -16.39
CA SER A 208 22.16 38.32 -15.54
C SER A 208 23.12 39.25 -16.30
N GLY A 209 23.22 39.12 -17.63
CA GLY A 209 24.21 39.86 -18.43
C GLY A 209 25.66 39.47 -18.10
N GLY A 210 25.89 38.22 -17.68
CA GLY A 210 27.19 37.63 -17.37
C GLY A 210 27.66 37.82 -15.93
N ALA A 211 26.77 38.23 -15.01
CA ALA A 211 27.11 38.46 -13.61
C ALA A 211 27.00 37.20 -12.74
N GLN A 212 26.18 36.23 -13.13
CA GLN A 212 25.91 34.96 -12.45
C GLN A 212 25.88 33.81 -13.47
N GLY A 213 25.88 32.56 -13.03
CA GLY A 213 25.89 31.39 -13.93
C GLY A 213 27.22 31.21 -14.68
N VAL A 214 27.22 30.28 -15.63
CA VAL A 214 28.39 29.90 -16.44
C VAL A 214 27.98 29.93 -17.91
N ALA A 215 28.89 30.36 -18.79
CA ALA A 215 28.61 30.32 -20.22
C ALA A 215 28.74 28.89 -20.74
N HIS A 216 27.68 28.38 -21.39
CA HIS A 216 27.63 27.06 -22.04
C HIS A 216 27.44 27.19 -23.56
N PRO A 217 28.51 27.44 -24.34
CA PRO A 217 28.42 27.55 -25.80
C PRO A 217 27.87 26.29 -26.49
N GLU A 218 28.04 25.13 -25.87
CA GLU A 218 27.58 23.83 -26.34
C GLU A 218 26.05 23.71 -26.42
N LEU A 219 25.29 24.55 -25.71
CA LEU A 219 23.82 24.57 -25.77
C LEU A 219 23.29 25.23 -27.05
N PHE A 220 24.15 25.88 -27.83
CA PHE A 220 23.78 26.64 -29.02
C PHE A 220 24.20 25.92 -30.29
N ASP A 221 23.34 25.93 -31.30
CA ASP A 221 23.64 25.39 -32.61
C ASP A 221 24.60 26.31 -33.42
N ALA A 222 25.00 25.88 -34.61
CA ALA A 222 25.90 26.65 -35.47
C ALA A 222 25.32 28.01 -35.93
N ASN A 223 24.01 28.23 -35.80
CA ASN A 223 23.33 29.48 -36.12
C ASN A 223 23.15 30.37 -34.88
N GLY A 224 23.58 29.93 -33.70
CA GLY A 224 23.43 30.64 -32.43
C GLY A 224 22.04 30.51 -31.81
N ALA A 225 21.22 29.54 -32.26
CA ALA A 225 19.96 29.21 -31.63
C ALA A 225 20.18 28.23 -30.48
N LEU A 226 19.49 28.43 -29.36
CA LEU A 226 19.46 27.48 -28.25
C LEU A 226 18.81 26.18 -28.72
N VAL A 227 19.51 25.07 -28.54
CA VAL A 227 19.03 23.72 -28.89
C VAL A 227 17.87 23.34 -27.96
N ASN A 228 16.93 22.52 -28.45
CA ASN A 228 15.86 21.99 -27.61
C ASN A 228 16.24 20.58 -27.12
N PRO A 229 16.44 20.36 -25.81
CA PRO A 229 16.95 19.11 -25.25
C PRO A 229 15.88 18.03 -25.10
N VAL A 230 14.61 18.32 -25.39
CA VAL A 230 13.48 17.44 -25.05
C VAL A 230 13.54 16.05 -25.70
N ASN A 231 14.25 15.89 -26.83
CA ASN A 231 14.42 14.57 -27.43
C ASN A 231 15.67 13.82 -26.94
N ASP A 232 16.48 14.45 -26.10
CA ASP A 232 17.76 13.93 -25.61
C ASP A 232 17.67 13.34 -24.21
N PHE A 233 16.53 13.53 -23.51
CA PHE A 233 16.33 12.98 -22.18
C PHE A 233 16.12 11.46 -22.20
N GLU A 234 16.83 10.75 -21.33
CA GLU A 234 16.85 9.28 -21.24
C GLU A 234 16.07 8.73 -20.04
N SER A 235 15.71 9.57 -19.06
CA SER A 235 15.01 9.18 -17.83
C SER A 235 13.66 8.54 -18.12
N SER A 236 13.33 7.48 -17.38
CA SER A 236 12.14 6.66 -17.63
C SER A 236 11.41 6.28 -16.35
N VAL A 237 10.11 6.02 -16.48
CA VAL A 237 9.26 5.51 -15.40
C VAL A 237 8.53 4.28 -15.91
N SER A 238 8.56 3.22 -15.12
CA SER A 238 7.78 2.01 -15.35
C SER A 238 6.77 1.81 -14.23
N ALA A 239 5.54 1.46 -14.58
CA ALA A 239 4.46 1.26 -13.62
C ALA A 239 3.61 0.04 -13.97
N VAL A 240 3.35 -0.79 -12.97
CA VAL A 240 2.46 -1.94 -13.03
C VAL A 240 1.37 -1.77 -12.00
N GLY A 241 0.14 -2.07 -12.36
CA GLY A 241 -0.96 -1.98 -11.41
C GLY A 241 -2.09 -2.97 -11.64
N VAL A 242 -2.93 -3.05 -10.62
CA VAL A 242 -4.08 -3.92 -10.54
C VAL A 242 -5.23 -3.20 -9.84
N VAL A 243 -6.42 -3.32 -10.41
CA VAL A 243 -7.69 -2.97 -9.78
C VAL A 243 -8.36 -4.26 -9.31
N LEU A 244 -8.53 -4.40 -8.00
CA LEU A 244 -9.26 -5.49 -7.36
C LEU A 244 -10.65 -5.00 -6.96
N THR A 245 -11.69 -5.53 -7.58
CA THR A 245 -13.07 -5.31 -7.14
C THR A 245 -13.57 -6.57 -6.46
N GLU A 246 -13.98 -6.49 -5.20
CA GLU A 246 -14.43 -7.64 -4.42
C GLU A 246 -15.78 -7.43 -3.76
N ALA A 247 -16.59 -8.49 -3.73
CA ALA A 247 -17.79 -8.59 -2.93
C ALA A 247 -17.69 -9.85 -2.08
N GLY A 248 -18.01 -9.75 -0.79
CA GLY A 248 -17.84 -10.87 0.11
C GLY A 248 -18.83 -10.93 1.26
N VAL A 249 -18.96 -12.13 1.81
CA VAL A 249 -19.72 -12.42 3.02
C VAL A 249 -18.75 -12.99 4.05
N ALA A 250 -18.59 -12.29 5.16
CA ALA A 250 -17.83 -12.71 6.32
C ALA A 250 -18.76 -13.33 7.36
N MET A 251 -18.31 -14.41 8.01
CA MET A 251 -19.00 -15.07 9.10
C MET A 251 -18.00 -15.42 10.17
N SER A 252 -18.45 -15.48 11.41
CA SER A 252 -17.62 -15.82 12.55
C SER A 252 -18.39 -16.60 13.60
N ARG A 253 -17.65 -17.39 14.36
CA ARG A 253 -18.18 -18.15 15.49
C ARG A 253 -17.11 -18.37 16.54
N GLN A 254 -17.50 -18.24 17.80
CA GLN A 254 -16.71 -18.69 18.93
C GLN A 254 -16.86 -20.20 19.14
N ILE A 255 -15.74 -20.88 19.19
CA ILE A 255 -15.61 -22.30 19.48
C ILE A 255 -14.79 -22.50 20.75
N GLU A 256 -15.00 -23.61 21.45
CA GLU A 256 -14.13 -24.01 22.55
C GLU A 256 -13.01 -24.91 22.03
N LEU A 257 -11.76 -24.49 22.24
CA LEU A 257 -10.58 -25.26 21.89
C LEU A 257 -9.69 -25.40 23.14
N PHE A 258 -9.45 -26.64 23.58
CA PHE A 258 -8.72 -26.95 24.82
C PHE A 258 -9.32 -26.29 26.09
N GLY A 259 -10.65 -26.21 26.18
CA GLY A 259 -11.37 -25.62 27.30
C GLY A 259 -11.22 -24.10 27.39
N GLN A 260 -10.92 -23.45 26.26
CA GLN A 260 -10.69 -22.02 26.17
C GLN A 260 -11.42 -21.47 24.93
N PRO A 261 -12.02 -20.27 25.03
CA PRO A 261 -12.72 -19.66 23.91
C PRO A 261 -11.75 -19.24 22.81
N LEU A 262 -12.09 -19.56 21.57
CA LEU A 262 -11.40 -19.14 20.36
C LEU A 262 -12.44 -18.70 19.34
N ALA A 263 -12.37 -17.47 18.85
CA ALA A 263 -13.18 -17.06 17.72
C ALA A 263 -12.51 -17.51 16.42
N ALA A 264 -13.32 -18.06 15.52
CA ALA A 264 -12.93 -18.41 14.17
C ALA A 264 -13.82 -17.66 13.17
N GLY A 265 -13.20 -17.15 12.11
CA GLY A 265 -13.86 -16.41 11.05
C GLY A 265 -13.55 -17.00 9.68
N LEU A 266 -14.52 -16.91 8.78
CA LEU A 266 -14.42 -17.29 7.38
C LEU A 266 -15.09 -16.22 6.53
N SER A 267 -14.43 -15.76 5.48
CA SER A 267 -15.03 -14.89 4.46
C SER A 267 -15.01 -15.59 3.11
N PHE A 268 -16.13 -15.59 2.42
CA PHE A 268 -16.24 -15.97 1.01
C PHE A 268 -16.22 -14.69 0.17
N LYS A 269 -15.45 -14.70 -0.92
CA LYS A 269 -15.27 -13.53 -1.80
C LYS A 269 -15.43 -13.91 -3.25
N VAL A 270 -16.10 -13.05 -4.01
CA VAL A 270 -16.04 -13.01 -5.47
C VAL A 270 -15.24 -11.78 -5.84
N GLN A 271 -14.22 -11.95 -6.67
CA GLN A 271 -13.24 -10.94 -7.02
C GLN A 271 -13.19 -10.79 -8.53
N ARG A 272 -13.09 -9.56 -8.99
CA ARG A 272 -12.74 -9.19 -10.36
C ARG A 272 -11.39 -8.48 -10.32
N ILE A 273 -10.49 -8.92 -11.19
CA ILE A 273 -9.14 -8.39 -11.28
C ILE A 273 -8.97 -7.76 -12.65
N ASP A 274 -8.63 -6.47 -12.69
CA ASP A 274 -8.26 -5.76 -13.91
C ASP A 274 -6.79 -5.31 -13.78
N THR A 275 -5.90 -5.78 -14.65
CA THR A 275 -4.48 -5.39 -14.65
C THR A 275 -4.20 -4.29 -15.67
N PHE A 276 -3.32 -3.36 -15.31
CA PHE A 276 -2.80 -2.34 -16.22
C PHE A 276 -1.28 -2.27 -16.08
N GLU A 277 -0.62 -1.93 -17.18
CA GLU A 277 0.82 -1.76 -17.21
C GLU A 277 1.15 -0.62 -18.16
N ASP A 278 2.10 0.19 -17.73
CA ASP A 278 2.63 1.30 -18.50
C ASP A 278 4.14 1.38 -18.36
N SER A 279 4.80 1.74 -19.46
CA SER A 279 6.24 1.94 -19.51
C SER A 279 6.50 3.03 -20.51
N GLU A 280 6.90 4.20 -20.01
CA GLU A 280 7.08 5.40 -20.82
C GLU A 280 8.37 6.11 -20.38
N ARG A 281 9.04 6.77 -21.34
CA ARG A 281 10.08 7.74 -20.97
C ARG A 281 9.38 8.89 -20.25
N VAL A 282 9.98 9.41 -19.18
CA VAL A 282 9.40 10.52 -18.35
C VAL A 282 9.07 11.75 -19.21
N VAL A 283 9.65 11.80 -20.41
CA VAL A 283 9.67 12.94 -21.31
C VAL A 283 8.77 12.77 -22.55
N ASP A 284 8.21 11.58 -22.80
CA ASP A 284 7.28 11.40 -23.92
C ASP A 284 5.85 11.78 -23.48
N ASP A 285 5.27 12.76 -24.18
CA ASP A 285 4.02 13.50 -23.90
C ASP A 285 2.73 12.64 -23.97
N ARG A 286 2.84 11.31 -23.83
CA ARG A 286 1.73 10.36 -23.90
C ARG A 286 1.96 9.17 -22.98
N ILE A 287 1.49 9.28 -21.75
CA ILE A 287 1.24 8.11 -20.90
C ILE A 287 0.16 7.25 -21.57
N SER A 288 0.54 6.14 -22.20
CA SER A 288 -0.38 5.28 -22.94
C SER A 288 -0.77 4.04 -22.13
N VAL A 289 -1.64 4.23 -21.12
CA VAL A 289 -2.10 3.14 -20.25
C VAL A 289 -2.70 1.99 -21.08
N ARG A 290 -1.99 0.86 -21.14
CA ARG A 290 -2.47 -0.36 -21.78
C ARG A 290 -3.19 -1.22 -20.75
N ARG A 291 -4.47 -1.46 -21.01
CA ARG A 291 -5.30 -2.35 -20.20
C ARG A 291 -5.39 -3.71 -20.86
N ASN A 292 -5.27 -4.77 -20.08
CA ASN A 292 -5.73 -6.07 -20.52
C ASN A 292 -7.28 -6.08 -20.45
N ASN A 293 -7.95 -6.55 -21.50
CA ASN A 293 -9.42 -6.59 -21.58
C ASN A 293 -9.99 -7.98 -21.22
N GLU A 294 -9.13 -8.89 -20.77
CA GLU A 294 -9.53 -10.20 -20.25
C GLU A 294 -9.98 -10.04 -18.79
N TYR A 295 -11.21 -10.46 -18.50
CA TYR A 295 -11.79 -10.36 -17.16
C TYR A 295 -11.81 -11.75 -16.52
N ASP A 296 -11.13 -11.88 -15.39
CA ASP A 296 -11.20 -13.06 -14.56
C ASP A 296 -12.08 -12.75 -13.34
N ALA A 297 -13.17 -13.52 -13.22
CA ALA A 297 -14.05 -13.50 -12.06
C ALA A 297 -13.72 -14.71 -11.20
N ASP A 298 -12.98 -14.47 -10.13
CA ASP A 298 -12.44 -15.51 -9.27
C ASP A 298 -13.14 -15.58 -7.92
N VAL A 299 -13.08 -16.75 -7.32
CA VAL A 299 -13.58 -17.00 -5.97
C VAL A 299 -12.40 -17.11 -5.03
N ASN A 300 -12.50 -16.47 -3.87
CA ASN A 300 -11.47 -16.54 -2.86
C ASN A 300 -12.04 -16.64 -1.44
N PHE A 301 -11.16 -16.94 -0.49
CA PHE A 301 -11.52 -17.14 0.90
C PHE A 301 -10.51 -16.44 1.82
N ASP A 302 -11.02 -15.86 2.90
CA ASP A 302 -10.21 -15.37 4.02
C ASP A 302 -10.56 -16.18 5.27
N VAL A 303 -9.59 -16.49 6.10
CA VAL A 303 -9.81 -17.13 7.42
C VAL A 303 -9.17 -16.31 8.52
N GLY A 304 -9.82 -16.33 9.68
CA GLY A 304 -9.41 -15.58 10.85
C GLY A 304 -9.50 -16.42 12.11
N LEU A 305 -8.57 -16.20 13.03
CA LEU A 305 -8.62 -16.73 14.39
C LEU A 305 -8.30 -15.59 15.36
N VAL A 306 -9.05 -15.50 16.45
CA VAL A 306 -8.79 -14.51 17.51
C VAL A 306 -9.04 -15.13 18.87
N ARG A 307 -8.16 -14.80 19.81
CA ARG A 307 -8.26 -15.23 21.20
C ARG A 307 -7.96 -14.08 22.15
N GLU A 308 -8.76 -13.99 23.20
CA GLU A 308 -8.52 -13.06 24.30
C GLU A 308 -7.84 -13.76 25.48
N PHE A 309 -6.92 -13.04 26.11
CA PHE A 309 -6.17 -13.47 27.29
C PHE A 309 -6.37 -12.45 28.41
N GLY A 310 -7.12 -12.86 29.43
CA GLY A 310 -7.60 -11.92 30.44
C GLY A 310 -8.49 -10.85 29.84
N GLU A 311 -8.55 -9.68 30.46
CA GLU A 311 -9.46 -8.58 30.06
C GLU A 311 -8.84 -7.59 29.07
N ARG A 312 -7.57 -7.78 28.68
CA ARG A 312 -6.81 -6.71 28.01
C ARG A 312 -6.00 -7.15 26.81
N TRP A 313 -5.63 -8.42 26.72
CA TRP A 313 -4.78 -8.90 25.64
C TRP A 313 -5.60 -9.67 24.63
N ARG A 314 -5.32 -9.43 23.36
CA ARG A 314 -5.90 -10.16 22.25
C ARG A 314 -4.80 -10.59 21.29
N LEU A 315 -4.86 -11.83 20.85
CA LEU A 315 -4.01 -12.38 19.81
C LEU A 315 -4.89 -12.72 18.61
N GLY A 316 -4.46 -12.33 17.41
CA GLY A 316 -5.14 -12.62 16.17
C GLY A 316 -4.21 -13.26 15.15
N LEU A 317 -4.77 -14.11 14.30
CA LEU A 317 -4.15 -14.64 13.10
C LEU A 317 -5.16 -14.48 11.97
N ALA A 318 -4.74 -13.98 10.82
CA ALA A 318 -5.58 -13.87 9.65
C ALA A 318 -4.81 -14.29 8.41
N VAL A 319 -5.49 -14.98 7.50
CA VAL A 319 -4.98 -15.35 6.17
C VAL A 319 -6.00 -14.89 5.14
N LYS A 320 -5.60 -13.96 4.28
CA LYS A 320 -6.42 -13.43 3.19
C LYS A 320 -6.02 -14.06 1.87
N ASP A 321 -6.99 -14.19 0.98
CA ASP A 321 -6.82 -14.68 -0.40
C ASP A 321 -6.13 -16.04 -0.46
N ILE A 322 -6.69 -17.03 0.24
CA ILE A 322 -6.11 -18.38 0.38
C ILE A 322 -5.88 -19.06 -0.97
N ILE A 323 -6.68 -18.73 -2.00
CA ILE A 323 -6.52 -19.25 -3.36
C ILE A 323 -5.59 -18.32 -4.14
N PRO A 324 -4.39 -18.79 -4.54
CA PRO A 324 -3.47 -17.99 -5.33
C PRO A 324 -3.94 -17.87 -6.78
N HIS A 325 -3.77 -16.68 -7.37
CA HIS A 325 -4.06 -16.41 -8.78
C HIS A 325 -2.88 -15.68 -9.43
N ASN A 326 -2.68 -15.89 -10.73
CA ASN A 326 -1.71 -15.17 -11.54
C ASN A 326 -2.44 -14.54 -12.72
N TYR A 327 -2.11 -13.29 -13.03
CA TYR A 327 -2.71 -12.53 -14.12
C TYR A 327 -1.61 -11.94 -14.98
N ASP A 328 -1.77 -12.03 -16.29
CA ASP A 328 -0.83 -11.43 -17.25
C ASP A 328 -1.29 -10.02 -17.60
N THR A 329 -0.37 -9.06 -17.54
CA THR A 329 -0.59 -7.69 -17.99
C THR A 329 -0.50 -7.60 -19.52
N ALA A 330 -0.84 -6.42 -20.07
CA ALA A 330 -0.80 -6.18 -21.51
C ALA A 330 0.62 -6.23 -22.13
N LEU A 331 1.70 -5.97 -21.36
CA LEU A 331 3.09 -6.09 -21.84
C LEU A 331 3.77 -7.38 -21.36
N GLY A 332 3.06 -8.27 -20.66
CA GLY A 332 3.53 -9.62 -20.32
C GLY A 332 4.13 -9.78 -18.91
N THR A 333 4.08 -8.75 -18.08
CA THR A 333 4.38 -8.84 -16.64
C THR A 333 3.34 -9.71 -15.93
N VAL A 334 3.79 -10.63 -15.07
CA VAL A 334 2.90 -11.55 -14.34
C VAL A 334 2.61 -11.01 -12.94
N VAL A 335 1.38 -10.54 -12.71
CA VAL A 335 0.90 -10.11 -11.40
C VAL A 335 0.41 -11.32 -10.60
N ARG A 336 0.97 -11.52 -9.41
CA ARG A 336 0.68 -12.71 -8.57
C ARG A 336 -0.07 -12.30 -7.30
N LEU A 337 -1.35 -12.67 -7.22
CA LEU A 337 -2.12 -12.56 -5.98
C LEU A 337 -1.85 -13.81 -5.12
N ARG A 338 -0.98 -13.66 -4.12
CA ARG A 338 -0.61 -14.73 -3.19
C ARG A 338 -1.39 -14.63 -1.88
N PRO A 339 -1.57 -15.75 -1.15
CA PRO A 339 -2.13 -15.72 0.18
C PRO A 339 -1.31 -14.84 1.12
N ARG A 340 -2.00 -13.99 1.88
CA ARG A 340 -1.40 -13.01 2.79
C ARG A 340 -1.72 -13.41 4.22
N ALA A 341 -0.72 -13.87 4.97
CA ALA A 341 -0.90 -14.30 6.35
C ALA A 341 -0.26 -13.30 7.32
N ARG A 342 -0.97 -12.95 8.39
CA ARG A 342 -0.52 -11.98 9.39
C ARG A 342 -0.94 -12.40 10.79
N ILE A 343 -0.04 -12.26 11.75
CA ILE A 343 -0.31 -12.44 13.18
C ILE A 343 -0.30 -11.07 13.87
N GLY A 344 -1.18 -10.86 14.83
CA GLY A 344 -1.32 -9.59 15.53
C GLY A 344 -1.51 -9.78 17.03
N VAL A 345 -1.02 -8.83 17.81
CA VAL A 345 -1.30 -8.70 19.24
C VAL A 345 -1.83 -7.31 19.53
N ALA A 346 -2.85 -7.23 20.38
CA ALA A 346 -3.40 -5.97 20.85
C ALA A 346 -3.53 -5.97 22.38
N TYR A 347 -3.21 -4.83 22.99
CA TYR A 347 -3.44 -4.53 24.38
C TYR A 347 -4.43 -3.36 24.50
N GLN A 348 -5.50 -3.54 25.26
CA GLN A 348 -6.51 -2.51 25.49
C GLN A 348 -6.63 -2.16 26.97
N ALA A 349 -6.53 -0.87 27.27
CA ALA A 349 -6.67 -0.32 28.62
C ALA A 349 -7.50 0.97 28.58
N GLY A 350 -8.83 0.82 28.62
CA GLY A 350 -9.76 1.94 28.54
C GLY A 350 -9.60 2.70 27.21
N PRO A 351 -9.20 3.99 27.22
CA PRO A 351 -9.03 4.77 26.02
C PRO A 351 -7.75 4.44 25.22
N VAL A 352 -6.80 3.71 25.81
CA VAL A 352 -5.52 3.40 25.17
C VAL A 352 -5.56 2.00 24.56
N GLN A 353 -5.20 1.90 23.29
CA GLN A 353 -4.95 0.63 22.61
C GLN A 353 -3.55 0.67 22.00
N VAL A 354 -2.77 -0.40 22.21
CA VAL A 354 -1.47 -0.62 21.57
C VAL A 354 -1.57 -1.91 20.79
N ALA A 355 -1.09 -1.91 19.55
CA ALA A 355 -1.15 -3.07 18.69
C ALA A 355 0.14 -3.22 17.89
N ALA A 356 0.45 -4.47 17.55
CA ALA A 356 1.56 -4.80 16.67
C ALA A 356 1.17 -6.02 15.84
N ASP A 357 1.41 -5.92 14.53
CA ASP A 357 1.18 -6.99 13.57
C ASP A 357 2.50 -7.37 12.89
N ALA A 358 2.62 -8.64 12.51
CA ALA A 358 3.74 -9.17 11.75
C ALA A 358 3.22 -10.01 10.57
N ASP A 359 3.68 -9.69 9.37
CA ASP A 359 3.43 -10.48 8.17
C ASP A 359 4.21 -11.79 8.23
N LEU A 360 3.50 -12.89 8.03
CA LEU A 360 4.05 -14.26 7.99
C LEU A 360 4.42 -14.69 6.57
N THR A 361 4.01 -13.92 5.57
CA THR A 361 4.28 -14.12 4.14
C THR A 361 5.03 -12.90 3.60
N GLN A 362 6.04 -13.12 2.77
CA GLN A 362 6.68 -12.02 2.05
C GLN A 362 5.72 -11.47 0.98
N ASN A 363 5.57 -10.16 0.98
CA ASN A 363 4.93 -9.42 -0.10
C ASN A 363 5.99 -8.50 -0.70
N GLN A 364 6.14 -8.50 -2.02
CA GLN A 364 6.93 -7.51 -2.73
C GLN A 364 6.02 -6.41 -3.26
N ALA A 365 6.57 -5.23 -3.53
CA ALA A 365 5.84 -4.20 -4.22
C ALA A 365 5.49 -4.66 -5.64
N LEU A 366 4.43 -4.09 -6.22
CA LEU A 366 4.18 -4.23 -7.65
C LEU A 366 5.29 -3.49 -8.40
N GLY A 367 5.81 -4.09 -9.47
CA GLY A 367 6.84 -3.45 -10.32
C GLY A 367 8.30 -3.54 -9.81
N SER A 368 8.58 -4.26 -8.72
CA SER A 368 9.93 -4.34 -8.14
C SER A 368 10.80 -5.52 -8.64
N GLU A 369 10.80 -5.83 -9.94
CA GLU A 369 11.64 -6.91 -10.52
C GLU A 369 12.90 -6.41 -11.24
#